data_AF-A0A090R1C9-F1
#
_entry.id   AF-A0A090R1C9-F1
#
_cell.length_a   1.000
_cell.length_b   1.000
_cell.length_c   1.000
_cell.angle_alpha   90.00
_cell.angle_beta   90.00
_cell.angle_gamma   90.00
#
_symmetry.space_group_name_H-M   'P 1'
#
loop_
_entity.id
_entity.type
_entity.pdbx_description
1 polymer ?
#
loop_
_entity_poly.entity_id
_entity_poly.type
_entity_poly.pdbx_seq_one_letter_code
_entity_poly.pdbx_strand_id
1 'polypeptide(L)'
;MHTPSWDLSIAYSGIDDPAIARDLADVEQTLPTLSAFALDDIGALANAVSAYEGMDIKLYTLGTFANCLLSVDASHVAAKKLQGQVNALYSKLSQAMTPYSQAIVNLDEAAFAELLTHDVASWQFRFERDRLLKNRQLSVSEEQLVTALSQDGLLAWGRLYDSITGSLKVTLALPDGTEETMACHKRPVFCMGRIVCAVNRHGVQSLKR
;
A
#
# COMPACT_ATOMS: atom_id res chain seq x y z
N MET A 1 -6.50 24.29 -20.01
CA MET A 1 -5.45 23.28 -19.77
C MET A 1 -6.13 22.12 -19.07
N HIS A 2 -6.14 20.93 -19.69
CA HIS A 2 -6.60 19.73 -18.99
C HIS A 2 -5.47 19.27 -18.07
N THR A 3 -5.79 19.10 -16.79
CA THR A 3 -4.88 18.48 -15.83
C THR A 3 -4.52 17.08 -16.35
N PRO A 4 -3.24 16.66 -16.33
CA PRO A 4 -2.88 15.31 -16.74
C PRO A 4 -3.66 14.27 -15.91
N SER A 5 -4.25 13.29 -16.60
CA SER A 5 -5.05 12.21 -16.00
C SER A 5 -4.53 10.86 -16.48
N TRP A 6 -4.62 9.85 -15.60
CA TRP A 6 -4.32 8.47 -15.95
C TRP A 6 -5.33 7.93 -16.98
N ASP A 7 -4.84 7.18 -17.98
CA ASP A 7 -5.72 6.31 -18.77
C ASP A 7 -5.85 4.97 -18.04
N LEU A 8 -7.01 4.75 -17.43
CA LEU A 8 -7.31 3.57 -16.63
C LEU A 8 -8.23 2.58 -17.34
N SER A 9 -8.60 2.87 -18.60
CA SER A 9 -9.54 2.07 -19.38
C SER A 9 -9.09 0.63 -19.61
N ILE A 10 -7.79 0.37 -19.46
CA ILE A 10 -7.20 -0.98 -19.48
C ILE A 10 -7.68 -1.86 -18.33
N ALA A 11 -8.02 -1.26 -17.18
CA ALA A 11 -8.54 -1.97 -16.01
C ALA A 11 -10.06 -1.80 -15.89
N TYR A 12 -10.53 -0.55 -15.84
CA TYR A 12 -11.95 -0.21 -15.73
C TYR A 12 -12.24 1.06 -16.53
N SER A 13 -13.39 1.09 -17.21
CA SER A 13 -13.82 2.24 -18.03
C SER A 13 -14.11 3.50 -17.21
N GLY A 14 -14.39 3.36 -15.92
CA GLY A 14 -14.65 4.46 -14.99
C GLY A 14 -15.07 3.95 -13.61
N ILE A 15 -15.31 4.87 -12.67
CA ILE A 15 -15.70 4.50 -11.30
C ILE A 15 -17.08 3.80 -11.20
N ASP A 16 -17.92 4.00 -12.23
CA ASP A 16 -19.24 3.39 -12.33
C ASP A 16 -19.23 2.11 -13.21
N ASP A 17 -18.05 1.60 -13.56
CA ASP A 17 -17.94 0.38 -14.36
C ASP A 17 -18.54 -0.83 -13.60
N PRO A 18 -19.53 -1.56 -14.17
CA PRO A 18 -20.14 -2.71 -13.52
C PRO A 18 -19.13 -3.84 -13.21
N ALA A 19 -18.00 -3.89 -13.92
CA ALA A 19 -16.93 -4.85 -13.65
C ALA A 19 -16.33 -4.66 -12.23
N ILE A 20 -16.31 -3.44 -11.69
CA ILE A 20 -15.83 -3.17 -10.33
C ILE A 20 -16.70 -3.92 -9.30
N ALA A 21 -18.02 -3.79 -9.42
CA ALA A 21 -18.96 -4.45 -8.53
C ALA A 21 -18.91 -5.97 -8.67
N ARG A 22 -18.75 -6.47 -9.90
CA ARG A 22 -18.59 -7.89 -10.19
C ARG A 22 -17.32 -8.45 -9.55
N ASP A 23 -16.18 -7.79 -9.71
CA ASP A 23 -14.90 -8.28 -9.21
C ASP A 23 -14.85 -8.25 -7.67
N LEU A 24 -15.46 -7.24 -7.04
CA LEU A 24 -15.64 -7.22 -5.58
C LEU A 24 -16.49 -8.41 -5.10
N ALA A 25 -17.63 -8.66 -5.75
CA ALA A 25 -18.52 -9.76 -5.39
C ALA A 25 -17.88 -11.13 -5.62
N ASP A 26 -17.10 -11.28 -6.70
CA ASP A 26 -16.34 -12.50 -7.02
C ASP A 26 -15.33 -12.83 -5.91
N VAL A 27 -14.58 -11.82 -5.44
CA VAL A 27 -13.66 -12.01 -4.32
C VAL A 27 -14.42 -12.32 -3.03
N GLU A 28 -15.53 -11.62 -2.74
CA GLU A 28 -16.35 -11.88 -1.54
C GLU A 28 -16.90 -13.31 -1.51
N GLN A 29 -17.28 -13.87 -2.65
CA GLN A 29 -17.84 -15.22 -2.76
C GLN A 29 -16.76 -16.31 -2.78
N THR A 30 -15.58 -16.00 -3.34
CA THR A 30 -14.47 -16.96 -3.46
C THR A 30 -13.64 -17.02 -2.18
N LEU A 31 -13.50 -15.93 -1.44
CA LEU A 31 -12.67 -15.88 -0.24
C LEU A 31 -12.96 -17.02 0.77
N PRO A 32 -14.23 -17.36 1.09
CA PRO A 32 -14.53 -18.46 1.99
C PRO A 32 -14.01 -19.82 1.51
N THR A 33 -13.89 -20.06 0.20
CA THR A 33 -13.42 -21.34 -0.34
C THR A 33 -11.95 -21.59 -0.01
N LEU A 34 -11.17 -20.54 0.27
CA LEU A 34 -9.78 -20.69 0.68
C LEU A 34 -9.69 -21.58 1.91
N SER A 35 -10.59 -21.40 2.89
CA SER A 35 -10.58 -22.16 4.16
C SER A 35 -10.90 -23.66 4.02
N ALA A 36 -11.37 -24.10 2.85
CA ALA A 36 -11.72 -25.49 2.59
C ALA A 36 -10.52 -26.35 2.19
N PHE A 37 -9.39 -25.75 1.80
CA PHE A 37 -8.19 -26.49 1.44
C PHE A 37 -7.50 -27.08 2.67
N ALA A 38 -7.14 -28.36 2.58
CA ALA A 38 -6.38 -29.06 3.61
C ALA A 38 -4.97 -28.45 3.78
N LEU A 39 -4.49 -28.39 5.02
CA LEU A 39 -3.17 -27.82 5.36
C LEU A 39 -2.04 -28.85 5.35
N ASP A 40 -2.39 -30.14 5.35
CA ASP A 40 -1.49 -31.29 5.39
C ASP A 40 -1.30 -31.98 4.03
N ASP A 41 -2.01 -31.52 2.99
CA ASP A 41 -1.92 -32.02 1.62
C ASP A 41 -1.24 -31.00 0.70
N ILE A 42 -0.15 -31.41 0.03
CA ILE A 42 0.67 -30.52 -0.82
C ILE A 42 -0.13 -29.99 -2.02
N GLY A 43 -0.97 -30.84 -2.63
CA GLY A 43 -1.83 -30.44 -3.73
C GLY A 43 -2.86 -29.40 -3.31
N ALA A 44 -3.47 -29.57 -2.12
CA ALA A 44 -4.38 -28.60 -1.54
C ALA A 44 -3.69 -27.28 -1.19
N LEU A 45 -2.45 -27.32 -0.66
CA LEU A 45 -1.65 -26.10 -0.43
C LEU A 45 -1.38 -25.35 -1.74
N ALA A 46 -1.00 -26.06 -2.81
CA ALA A 46 -0.79 -25.44 -4.11
C ALA A 46 -2.07 -24.79 -4.66
N ASN A 47 -3.20 -25.50 -4.59
CA ASN A 47 -4.49 -24.97 -5.01
C ASN A 47 -4.92 -23.74 -4.18
N ALA A 48 -4.63 -23.72 -2.88
CA ALA A 48 -4.90 -22.58 -2.02
C ALA A 48 -4.08 -21.34 -2.45
N VAL A 49 -2.81 -21.52 -2.82
CA VAL A 49 -1.95 -20.44 -3.33
C VAL A 49 -2.50 -19.89 -4.65
N SER A 50 -2.87 -20.76 -5.60
CA SER A 50 -3.43 -20.32 -6.88
C SER A 50 -4.78 -19.59 -6.71
N ALA A 51 -5.64 -20.08 -5.80
CA ALA A 51 -6.90 -19.40 -5.47
C ALA A 51 -6.66 -18.03 -4.82
N TYR A 52 -5.68 -17.94 -3.91
CA TYR A 52 -5.25 -16.67 -3.32
C TYR A 52 -4.79 -15.69 -4.40
N GLU A 53 -3.91 -16.11 -5.31
CA GLU A 53 -3.33 -15.25 -6.34
C GLU A 53 -4.38 -14.63 -7.24
N GLY A 54 -5.39 -15.40 -7.66
CA GLY A 54 -6.50 -14.88 -8.46
C GLY A 54 -7.28 -13.76 -7.76
N MET A 55 -7.53 -13.91 -6.46
CA MET A 55 -8.20 -12.88 -5.66
C MET A 55 -7.29 -11.67 -5.38
N ASP A 56 -6.00 -11.92 -5.10
CA ASP A 56 -5.01 -10.91 -4.81
C ASP A 56 -4.82 -9.96 -6.00
N ILE A 57 -4.69 -10.50 -7.22
CA ILE A 57 -4.59 -9.71 -8.46
C ILE A 57 -5.81 -8.80 -8.65
N LYS A 58 -7.02 -9.31 -8.43
CA LYS A 58 -8.27 -8.53 -8.54
C LYS A 58 -8.29 -7.38 -7.53
N LEU A 59 -8.02 -7.67 -6.26
CA LEU A 59 -7.98 -6.64 -5.21
C LEU A 59 -6.88 -5.61 -5.44
N TYR A 60 -5.71 -6.04 -5.91
CA TYR A 60 -4.61 -5.13 -6.23
C TYR A 60 -4.97 -4.22 -7.41
N THR A 61 -5.66 -4.74 -8.43
CA THR A 61 -6.13 -3.97 -9.59
C THR A 61 -7.17 -2.93 -9.16
N LEU A 62 -8.19 -3.33 -8.39
CA LEU A 62 -9.20 -2.44 -7.82
C LEU A 62 -8.59 -1.35 -6.93
N GLY A 63 -7.67 -1.74 -6.05
CA GLY A 63 -6.98 -0.82 -5.15
C GLY A 63 -6.10 0.18 -5.91
N THR A 64 -5.37 -0.29 -6.91
CA THR A 64 -4.57 0.59 -7.78
C THR A 64 -5.45 1.58 -8.54
N PHE A 65 -6.56 1.12 -9.10
CA PHE A 65 -7.52 1.97 -9.79
C PHE A 65 -8.08 3.07 -8.86
N ALA A 66 -8.53 2.70 -7.66
CA ALA A 66 -9.03 3.64 -6.67
C ALA A 66 -7.94 4.65 -6.23
N ASN A 67 -6.71 4.18 -6.05
CA ASN A 67 -5.57 5.02 -5.69
C ASN A 67 -5.25 6.04 -6.80
N CYS A 68 -5.25 5.63 -8.06
CA CYS A 68 -5.04 6.53 -9.20
C CYS A 68 -6.10 7.65 -9.24
N LEU A 69 -7.39 7.33 -9.00
CA LEU A 69 -8.44 8.35 -8.93
C LEU A 69 -8.22 9.32 -7.75
N LEU A 70 -7.89 8.80 -6.57
CA LEU A 70 -7.61 9.60 -5.38
C LEU A 70 -6.34 10.44 -5.50
N SER A 71 -5.39 10.05 -6.35
CA SER A 71 -4.19 10.82 -6.65
C SER A 71 -4.49 12.09 -7.45
N VAL A 72 -5.55 12.07 -8.26
CA VAL A 72 -6.04 13.23 -9.04
C VAL A 72 -6.98 14.09 -8.20
N ASP A 73 -7.94 13.44 -7.51
CA ASP A 73 -8.88 14.10 -6.61
C ASP A 73 -9.00 13.34 -5.29
N ALA A 74 -8.29 13.83 -4.27
CA ALA A 74 -8.31 13.27 -2.92
C ALA A 74 -9.67 13.46 -2.20
N SER A 75 -10.61 14.23 -2.75
CA SER A 75 -11.96 14.39 -2.22
C SER A 75 -12.99 13.44 -2.83
N HIS A 76 -12.61 12.68 -3.86
CA HIS A 76 -13.50 11.81 -4.62
C HIS A 76 -14.17 10.74 -3.76
N VAL A 77 -15.47 10.91 -3.49
CA VAL A 77 -16.22 10.08 -2.52
C VAL A 77 -16.33 8.61 -2.94
N ALA A 78 -16.68 8.33 -4.20
CA ALA A 78 -16.83 6.94 -4.66
C ALA A 78 -15.49 6.17 -4.66
N ALA A 79 -14.39 6.80 -5.09
CA ALA A 79 -13.06 6.20 -5.01
C ALA A 79 -12.62 5.92 -3.56
N LYS A 80 -12.94 6.80 -2.60
CA LYS A 80 -12.70 6.52 -1.16
C LYS A 80 -13.49 5.31 -0.67
N LYS A 81 -14.77 5.20 -1.08
CA LYS A 81 -15.62 4.06 -0.73
C LYS A 81 -15.03 2.77 -1.29
N LEU A 82 -14.64 2.76 -2.57
CA LEU A 82 -14.01 1.61 -3.22
C LEU A 82 -12.71 1.22 -2.49
N GLN A 83 -11.84 2.17 -2.18
CA GLN A 83 -10.60 1.91 -1.44
C GLN A 83 -10.89 1.28 -0.07
N GLY A 84 -11.93 1.74 0.64
CA GLY A 84 -12.35 1.15 1.91
C GLY A 84 -12.81 -0.30 1.77
N GLN A 85 -13.58 -0.61 0.72
CA GLN A 85 -14.04 -1.97 0.43
C GLN A 85 -12.86 -2.90 0.09
N VAL A 86 -11.95 -2.44 -0.78
CA VAL A 86 -10.74 -3.18 -1.15
C VAL A 86 -9.87 -3.46 0.09
N ASN A 87 -9.62 -2.46 0.93
CA ASN A 87 -8.82 -2.63 2.14
C ASN A 87 -9.43 -3.66 3.11
N ALA A 88 -10.76 -3.65 3.25
CA ALA A 88 -11.46 -4.61 4.10
C ALA A 88 -11.34 -6.05 3.56
N LEU A 89 -11.49 -6.24 2.25
CA LEU A 89 -11.34 -7.56 1.62
C LEU A 89 -9.89 -8.03 1.63
N TYR A 90 -8.93 -7.15 1.37
CA TYR A 90 -7.50 -7.47 1.39
C TYR A 90 -7.06 -7.93 2.79
N SER A 91 -7.55 -7.27 3.84
CA SER A 91 -7.30 -7.67 5.23
C SER A 91 -7.82 -9.09 5.51
N LYS A 92 -9.04 -9.41 5.06
CA LYS A 92 -9.62 -10.75 5.21
C LYS A 92 -8.85 -11.80 4.40
N LEU A 93 -8.48 -11.49 3.16
CA LEU A 93 -7.74 -12.39 2.27
C LEU A 93 -6.35 -12.71 2.84
N SER A 94 -5.63 -11.69 3.32
CA SER A 94 -4.32 -11.84 3.96
C SER A 94 -4.39 -12.72 5.23
N GLN A 95 -5.41 -12.52 6.07
CA GLN A 95 -5.65 -13.37 7.24
C GLN A 95 -5.94 -14.82 6.83
N ALA A 96 -6.77 -15.02 5.81
CA ALA A 96 -7.11 -16.35 5.30
C ALA A 96 -5.88 -17.09 4.73
N MET A 97 -4.92 -16.38 4.13
CA MET A 97 -3.69 -16.96 3.57
C MET A 97 -2.62 -17.31 4.62
N THR A 98 -2.74 -16.78 5.84
CA THR A 98 -1.72 -16.92 6.88
C THR A 98 -1.46 -18.39 7.26
N PRO A 99 -2.47 -19.24 7.52
CA PRO A 99 -2.25 -20.66 7.83
C PRO A 99 -1.53 -21.43 6.70
N TYR A 100 -1.90 -21.18 5.45
CA TYR A 100 -1.25 -21.80 4.28
C TYR A 100 0.21 -21.40 4.16
N SER A 101 0.51 -20.11 4.36
CA SER A 101 1.88 -19.60 4.35
C SER A 101 2.72 -20.23 5.45
N GLN A 102 2.15 -20.40 6.65
CA GLN A 102 2.81 -21.09 7.76
C GLN A 102 3.03 -22.57 7.47
N ALA A 103 2.06 -23.27 6.88
CA ALA A 103 2.22 -24.67 6.49
C ALA A 103 3.37 -24.84 5.48
N ILE A 104 3.39 -24.03 4.42
CA ILE A 104 4.42 -24.06 3.36
C ILE A 104 5.82 -23.76 3.91
N VAL A 105 5.95 -22.76 4.78
CA VAL A 105 7.23 -22.41 5.42
C VAL A 105 7.73 -23.53 6.36
N ASN A 106 6.82 -24.37 6.87
CA ASN A 106 7.15 -25.47 7.76
C ASN A 106 7.39 -26.82 7.08
N LEU A 107 7.11 -26.96 5.78
CA LEU A 107 7.42 -28.17 5.02
C LEU A 107 8.91 -28.54 5.11
N ASP A 108 9.23 -29.83 5.07
CA ASP A 108 10.61 -30.29 4.88
C ASP A 108 11.09 -30.00 3.44
N GLU A 109 12.37 -30.26 3.16
CA GLU A 109 12.96 -29.97 1.84
C GLU A 109 12.33 -30.79 0.72
N ALA A 110 11.93 -32.05 0.99
CA ALA A 110 11.36 -32.92 -0.02
C ALA A 110 9.94 -32.48 -0.39
N ALA A 111 9.10 -32.22 0.62
CA ALA A 111 7.75 -31.72 0.44
C ALA A 111 7.72 -30.31 -0.17
N PHE A 112 8.69 -29.46 0.16
CA PHE A 112 8.82 -28.15 -0.48
C PHE A 112 9.23 -28.27 -1.96
N ALA A 113 10.15 -29.17 -2.29
CA ALA A 113 10.51 -29.46 -3.68
C ALA A 113 9.32 -30.02 -4.47
N GLU A 114 8.52 -30.90 -3.85
CA GLU A 114 7.27 -31.42 -4.43
C GLU A 114 6.25 -30.31 -4.68
N LEU A 115 6.03 -29.40 -3.70
CA LEU A 115 5.14 -28.25 -3.86
C LEU A 115 5.50 -27.42 -5.10
N LEU A 116 6.78 -27.18 -5.34
CA LEU A 116 7.27 -26.40 -6.49
C LEU A 116 7.07 -27.09 -7.85
N THR A 117 6.68 -28.36 -7.87
CA THR A 117 6.30 -29.04 -9.12
C THR A 117 4.87 -28.71 -9.57
N HIS A 118 4.05 -28.14 -8.68
CA HIS A 118 2.73 -27.60 -9.01
C HIS A 118 2.83 -26.21 -9.64
N ASP A 119 1.69 -25.67 -10.07
CA ASP A 119 1.58 -24.33 -10.67
C ASP A 119 1.67 -23.19 -9.62
N VAL A 120 2.75 -23.21 -8.85
CA VAL A 120 3.11 -22.21 -7.82
C VAL A 120 4.58 -21.81 -7.92
N ALA A 121 5.26 -22.14 -9.02
CA ALA A 121 6.68 -21.86 -9.22
C ALA A 121 7.00 -20.35 -9.18
N SER A 122 6.06 -19.48 -9.60
CA SER A 122 6.18 -18.02 -9.48
C SER A 122 6.36 -17.55 -8.03
N TRP A 123 5.87 -18.34 -7.07
CA TRP A 123 5.96 -18.06 -5.64
C TRP A 123 7.25 -18.58 -4.99
N GLN A 124 8.10 -19.31 -5.72
CA GLN A 124 9.31 -19.93 -5.17
C GLN A 124 10.17 -18.93 -4.38
N PHE A 125 10.53 -17.81 -5.01
CA PHE A 125 11.36 -16.78 -4.37
C PHE A 125 10.73 -16.25 -3.07
N ARG A 126 9.41 -16.05 -3.08
CA ARG A 126 8.66 -15.57 -1.92
C ARG A 126 8.74 -16.59 -0.77
N PHE A 127 8.48 -17.87 -1.06
CA PHE A 127 8.51 -18.92 -0.06
C PHE A 127 9.92 -19.19 0.45
N GLU A 128 10.94 -19.20 -0.40
CA GLU A 128 12.34 -19.35 0.02
C GLU A 128 12.76 -18.23 0.97
N ARG A 129 12.43 -16.98 0.63
CA ARG A 129 12.67 -15.83 1.51
C ARG A 129 11.96 -16.00 2.86
N ASP A 130 10.69 -16.39 2.84
CA ASP A 130 9.91 -16.55 4.07
C ASP A 130 10.44 -17.74 4.92
N ARG A 131 10.95 -18.81 4.29
CA ARG A 131 11.65 -19.92 4.94
C ARG A 131 12.99 -19.51 5.58
N LEU A 132 13.75 -18.60 4.96
CA LEU A 132 14.96 -18.03 5.57
C LEU A 132 14.63 -17.22 6.83
N LEU A 133 13.45 -16.60 6.87
CA LEU A 133 12.97 -15.83 8.02
C LEU A 133 12.31 -16.68 9.10
N LYS A 134 12.02 -17.96 8.84
CA LYS A 134 11.40 -18.89 9.81
C LYS A 134 12.11 -18.87 11.16
N ASN A 135 13.43 -18.98 11.16
CA ASN A 135 14.24 -19.00 12.40
C ASN A 135 14.35 -17.62 13.08
N ARG A 136 13.78 -16.57 12.46
CA ARG A 136 13.68 -15.21 13.01
C ARG A 136 12.25 -14.87 13.45
N GLN A 137 11.28 -15.76 13.23
CA GLN A 137 9.93 -15.60 13.75
C GLN A 137 9.94 -15.89 15.25
N LEU A 138 9.30 -15.03 16.03
CA LEU A 138 9.19 -15.24 17.46
C LEU A 138 8.04 -16.22 17.78
N SER A 139 7.99 -16.72 19.01
CA SER A 139 6.80 -17.44 19.47
C SER A 139 5.56 -16.53 19.41
N VAL A 140 4.37 -17.12 19.31
CA VAL A 140 3.10 -16.35 19.27
C VAL A 140 2.99 -15.36 20.43
N SER A 141 3.39 -15.77 21.64
CA SER A 141 3.39 -14.91 22.83
C SER A 141 4.36 -13.73 22.72
N GLU A 142 5.51 -13.94 22.09
CA GLU A 142 6.52 -12.90 21.90
C GLU A 142 6.10 -11.92 20.79
N GLU A 143 5.54 -12.41 19.68
CA GLU A 143 4.97 -11.56 18.62
C GLU A 143 3.82 -10.68 19.16
N GLN A 144 2.96 -11.25 20.01
CA GLN A 144 1.90 -10.50 20.70
C GLN A 144 2.47 -9.44 21.63
N LEU A 145 3.51 -9.77 22.40
CA LEU A 145 4.19 -8.84 23.28
C LEU A 145 4.86 -7.69 22.50
N VAL A 146 5.58 -8.00 21.42
CA VAL A 146 6.20 -7.00 20.54
C VAL A 146 5.14 -6.08 19.93
N THR A 147 4.02 -6.64 19.46
CA THR A 147 2.89 -5.87 18.93
C THR A 147 2.32 -4.92 19.99
N ALA A 148 2.11 -5.41 21.22
CA ALA A 148 1.64 -4.58 22.32
C ALA A 148 2.62 -3.43 22.64
N LEU A 149 3.91 -3.75 22.76
CA LEU A 149 4.97 -2.75 23.03
C LEU A 149 5.12 -1.73 21.90
N SER A 150 4.82 -2.10 20.65
CA SER A 150 4.94 -1.19 19.51
C SER A 150 3.96 0.00 19.57
N GLN A 151 2.80 -0.16 20.21
CA GLN A 151 1.77 0.89 20.34
C GLN A 151 2.24 2.06 21.18
N ASP A 152 2.91 1.75 22.29
CA ASP A 152 3.45 2.72 23.25
C ASP A 152 4.90 3.13 22.93
N GLY A 153 5.61 2.33 22.13
CA GLY A 153 6.97 2.60 21.67
C GLY A 153 6.99 3.23 20.28
N LEU A 154 7.27 2.40 19.27
CA LEU A 154 7.54 2.84 17.89
C LEU A 154 6.43 3.74 17.32
N LEU A 155 5.17 3.34 17.46
CA LEU A 155 4.03 4.08 16.91
C LEU A 155 3.76 5.37 17.70
N ALA A 156 3.94 5.35 19.02
CA ALA A 156 3.84 6.56 19.84
C ALA A 156 4.91 7.59 19.47
N TRP A 157 6.13 7.15 19.17
CA TRP A 157 7.20 8.02 18.72
C TRP A 157 6.88 8.68 17.37
N GLY A 158 6.33 7.91 16.42
CA GLY A 158 5.84 8.46 15.15
C GLY A 158 4.77 9.54 15.35
N ARG A 159 3.76 9.27 16.20
CA ARG A 159 2.72 10.25 16.54
C ARG A 159 3.29 11.51 17.20
N LEU A 160 4.27 11.37 18.08
CA LEU A 160 4.93 12.50 18.73
C LEU A 160 5.68 13.35 17.70
N TYR A 161 6.45 12.71 16.81
CA TYR A 161 7.17 13.38 15.73
C TYR A 161 6.22 14.15 14.81
N ASP A 162 5.14 13.51 14.38
CA ASP A 162 4.11 14.12 13.52
C ASP A 162 3.44 15.31 14.21
N SER A 163 3.18 15.20 15.52
CA SER A 163 2.60 16.29 16.33
C SER A 163 3.55 17.49 16.44
N ILE A 164 4.83 17.25 16.76
CA ILE A 164 5.84 18.31 16.87
C ILE A 164 6.02 18.97 15.50
N THR A 165 6.27 18.19 14.45
CA THR A 165 6.55 18.75 13.12
C THR A 165 5.32 19.40 12.47
N GLY A 166 4.13 18.87 12.72
CA GLY A 166 2.87 19.45 12.26
C GLY A 166 2.47 20.73 12.98
N SER A 167 2.91 20.92 14.23
CA SER A 167 2.63 22.13 15.02
C SER A 167 3.64 23.26 14.81
N LEU A 168 4.78 23.00 14.15
CA LEU A 168 5.77 24.02 13.82
C LEU A 168 5.19 25.09 12.88
N LYS A 169 5.22 26.33 13.36
CA LYS A 169 4.91 27.54 12.58
C LYS A 169 6.18 28.37 12.45
N VAL A 170 6.46 28.81 11.23
CA VAL A 170 7.57 29.71 10.92
C VAL A 170 6.99 31.00 10.39
N THR A 171 7.36 32.13 10.99
CA THR A 171 7.03 33.45 10.47
C THR A 171 8.19 33.93 9.60
N LEU A 172 7.90 34.22 8.34
CA LEU A 172 8.86 34.73 7.38
C LEU A 172 8.60 36.22 7.16
N ALA A 173 9.64 37.04 7.26
CA ALA A 173 9.61 38.42 6.80
C ALA A 173 9.91 38.46 5.29
N LEU A 174 8.94 38.90 4.50
CA LEU A 174 9.07 39.03 3.05
C LEU A 174 9.75 40.36 2.67
N PRO A 175 10.37 40.45 1.47
CA PRO A 175 11.12 41.65 1.05
C PRO A 175 10.27 42.93 0.94
N ASP A 176 8.94 42.81 0.88
CA ASP A 176 7.98 43.91 0.87
C ASP A 176 7.59 44.39 2.27
N GLY A 177 8.17 43.81 3.32
CA GLY A 177 7.90 44.14 4.73
C GLY A 177 6.68 43.43 5.31
N THR A 178 6.03 42.52 4.58
CA THR A 178 4.92 41.71 5.10
C THR A 178 5.42 40.47 5.83
N GLU A 179 4.72 40.06 6.89
CA GLU A 179 4.99 38.82 7.61
C GLU A 179 3.99 37.74 7.21
N GLU A 180 4.49 36.56 6.83
CA GLU A 180 3.66 35.39 6.54
C GLU A 180 4.01 34.25 7.51
N THR A 181 3.02 33.79 8.29
CA THR A 181 3.17 32.60 9.14
C THR A 181 2.77 31.35 8.38
N MET A 182 3.73 30.46 8.14
CA MET A 182 3.53 29.20 7.44
C MET A 182 3.66 28.02 8.39
N ALA A 183 2.75 27.05 8.27
CA ALA A 183 2.91 25.75 8.93
C ALA A 183 3.87 24.86 8.12
N CYS A 184 4.81 24.18 8.78
CA CYS A 184 5.85 23.39 8.11
C CYS A 184 5.28 22.26 7.21
N HIS A 185 4.12 21.72 7.55
CA HIS A 185 3.41 20.69 6.78
C HIS A 185 2.77 21.22 5.47
N LYS A 186 2.43 22.51 5.38
CA LYS A 186 1.91 23.08 4.13
C LYS A 186 3.07 23.19 3.15
N ARG A 187 3.38 22.10 2.45
CA ARG A 187 4.21 22.12 1.23
C ARG A 187 3.53 23.04 0.23
N PRO A 188 4.00 24.27 -0.01
CA PRO A 188 3.54 25.01 -1.16
C PRO A 188 4.35 24.42 -2.30
N VAL A 189 3.72 23.54 -3.09
CA VAL A 189 4.21 23.17 -4.43
C VAL A 189 4.48 24.42 -5.29
N PHE A 190 4.01 25.60 -4.84
CA PHE A 190 4.26 26.92 -5.40
C PHE A 190 5.52 27.67 -4.94
N CYS A 191 6.24 27.26 -3.88
CA CYS A 191 7.34 28.09 -3.35
C CYS A 191 8.65 27.95 -4.15
N MET A 192 8.90 26.79 -4.75
CA MET A 192 10.11 26.59 -5.57
C MET A 192 10.07 27.38 -6.89
N GLY A 193 8.88 27.69 -7.42
CA GLY A 193 8.72 28.46 -8.66
C GLY A 193 8.88 29.97 -8.49
N ARG A 194 8.55 30.52 -7.32
CA ARG A 194 8.65 31.97 -7.07
C ARG A 194 10.03 32.41 -6.59
N ILE A 195 10.74 31.60 -5.80
CA ILE A 195 12.08 31.94 -5.32
C ILE A 195 13.10 31.94 -6.48
N VAL A 196 13.00 30.98 -7.40
CA VAL A 196 13.91 30.93 -8.58
C VAL A 196 13.61 32.07 -9.58
N CYS A 197 12.35 32.48 -9.74
CA CYS A 197 11.99 33.60 -10.61
C CYS A 197 12.32 35.01 -10.05
N ALA A 198 12.39 35.18 -8.72
CA ALA A 198 12.73 36.47 -8.10
C ALA A 198 14.25 36.71 -8.07
N VAL A 199 15.05 35.67 -7.84
CA VAL A 199 16.52 35.79 -7.81
C VAL A 199 17.08 36.06 -9.22
N ASN A 200 16.47 35.52 -10.28
CA ASN A 200 16.98 35.70 -11.65
C ASN A 200 16.54 37.01 -12.32
N ARG A 201 15.70 37.83 -11.68
CA ARG A 201 15.24 39.12 -12.23
C ARG A 201 16.00 40.34 -11.70
N HIS A 202 16.78 40.18 -10.63
CA HIS A 202 17.60 41.26 -10.05
C HIS A 202 19.11 41.14 -10.33
N GLY A 203 19.55 40.08 -11.03
CA GLY A 203 20.98 39.84 -11.33
C GLY A 203 21.48 40.28 -12.71
N VAL A 204 20.64 40.84 -13.60
CA VAL A 204 21.02 41.13 -15.01
C VAL A 204 20.80 42.60 -15.41
N GLN A 205 21.19 43.54 -14.55
CA GLN A 205 21.23 44.97 -14.92
C GLN A 205 22.53 45.72 -14.56
N SER A 206 23.61 45.05 -14.11
CA SER A 206 24.85 45.75 -13.71
C SER A 206 26.15 45.27 -14.37
N LEU A 207 26.11 44.69 -15.59
CA LEU A 207 27.33 44.48 -16.39
C LEU A 207 27.09 44.67 -17.89
N LYS A 208 27.04 45.95 -18.32
CA LYS A 208 27.47 46.40 -19.65
C LYS A 208 28.09 47.80 -19.51
N ARG A 209 29.40 47.83 -19.25
CA ARG A 209 30.31 48.71 -19.96
C ARG A 209 31.00 47.87 -21.01
#